data_AF-A0A1Q8JLE1-F1
#
_entry.id   AF-A0A1Q8JLE1-F1
#
_cell.length_a   1.000
_cell.length_b   1.000
_cell.length_c   1.000
_cell.angle_alpha   90.00
_cell.angle_beta   90.00
_cell.angle_gamma   90.00
#
_symmetry.space_group_name_H-M   'P 1'
#
loop_
_entity.id
_entity.type
_entity.pdbx_description
1 polymer ?
#
loop_
_entity_poly.entity_id
_entity_poly.type
_entity_poly.pdbx_seq_one_letter_code
_entity_poly.pdbx_strand_id
1 'polypeptide(L)'
;MTENPEGADHAAQNPPPGNRPDEKAGARRRPHGKLRRRIAGALAIGLGLLSVGFLYAAFAPQPQLAEAQPDAALIAKGEQLYNNTCITCHGANLQGEQDRGPSLIGVGDAAVYFQVSSGRMPMARQEAQAMRKHPLPIFDPESAEGRANLEALGAYIQANGGGPVTPVERGEALRGEDPGRGGTLYRLNCASCHNFTGVGGALSSGKFAPALAPASEEQIYTAMQTGPQNMPRFSDQQLTSEEKQDVIAYIKSVNNTNDPGGNALLGLGPTAEGIFIFTVVMSGLVGFAIWLGAKS
;
A
#
# COMPACT_ATOMS: atom_id res chain seq x y z
N MET A 1 65.20 44.02 -73.59
CA MET A 1 64.70 43.55 -72.28
C MET A 1 64.39 44.80 -71.46
N THR A 2 63.18 45.37 -71.65
CA THR A 2 62.02 45.26 -70.72
C THR A 2 62.37 45.87 -69.37
N GLU A 3 62.20 47.19 -69.22
CA GLU A 3 60.98 47.93 -68.85
C GLU A 3 60.79 48.08 -67.33
N ASN A 4 60.35 49.29 -66.99
CA ASN A 4 60.49 50.01 -65.73
C ASN A 4 59.06 50.22 -65.14
N PRO A 5 58.78 51.31 -64.39
CA PRO A 5 58.59 51.42 -62.94
C PRO A 5 57.12 51.65 -62.52
N GLU A 6 56.87 51.86 -61.22
CA GLU A 6 55.75 52.64 -60.64
C GLU A 6 56.09 52.85 -59.13
N GLY A 7 56.08 54.00 -58.46
CA GLY A 7 55.64 55.37 -58.77
C GLY A 7 54.34 55.73 -58.02
N ALA A 8 54.39 56.57 -56.97
CA ALA A 8 53.49 57.73 -56.76
C ALA A 8 53.54 58.35 -55.35
N ASP A 9 53.70 59.68 -55.36
CA ASP A 9 53.71 60.65 -54.26
C ASP A 9 52.49 61.61 -54.35
N HIS A 10 52.12 62.19 -53.21
CA HIS A 10 51.57 63.53 -52.94
C HIS A 10 50.39 64.19 -53.72
N ALA A 11 49.37 64.55 -52.91
CA ALA A 11 48.74 65.87 -52.70
C ALA A 11 47.85 66.59 -53.75
N ALA A 12 46.61 66.85 -53.28
CA ALA A 12 45.77 68.07 -53.36
C ALA A 12 45.24 68.62 -54.70
N GLN A 13 43.90 68.72 -54.80
CA GLN A 13 43.12 69.81 -55.44
C GLN A 13 41.59 69.65 -55.16
N ASN A 14 40.89 70.74 -54.85
CA ASN A 14 39.41 70.91 -54.89
C ASN A 14 39.06 71.84 -56.06
N PRO A 15 37.82 71.83 -56.63
CA PRO A 15 36.85 72.94 -56.39
C PRO A 15 35.33 72.50 -56.46
N PRO A 16 34.28 73.34 -56.66
CA PRO A 16 33.15 73.58 -55.71
C PRO A 16 31.74 73.39 -56.38
N PRO A 17 30.62 74.11 -56.06
CA PRO A 17 29.98 74.63 -54.82
C PRO A 17 28.49 74.14 -54.63
N GLY A 18 27.80 74.53 -53.54
CA GLY A 18 26.32 74.52 -53.53
C GLY A 18 25.57 74.65 -52.19
N ASN A 19 25.35 75.91 -51.74
CA ASN A 19 24.19 76.50 -51.01
C ASN A 19 22.95 75.58 -50.76
N ARG A 20 22.13 75.62 -49.68
CA ARG A 20 21.73 76.65 -48.68
C ARG A 20 20.70 76.02 -47.67
N PRO A 21 20.07 76.76 -46.71
CA PRO A 21 19.80 76.36 -45.31
C PRO A 21 18.42 75.67 -45.08
N ASP A 22 18.00 75.35 -43.84
CA ASP A 22 17.06 76.19 -43.06
C ASP A 22 16.89 75.71 -41.58
N GLU A 23 16.57 76.67 -40.71
CA GLU A 23 16.30 76.63 -39.26
C GLU A 23 15.33 75.53 -38.77
N LYS A 24 15.36 75.19 -37.45
CA LYS A 24 14.20 75.35 -36.52
C LYS A 24 14.59 75.33 -35.03
N ALA A 25 13.80 76.10 -34.30
CA ALA A 25 13.88 76.49 -32.89
C ALA A 25 13.71 75.36 -31.86
N GLY A 26 14.25 75.60 -30.66
CA GLY A 26 14.20 74.72 -29.50
C GLY A 26 12.84 74.69 -28.79
N ALA A 27 12.49 73.51 -28.29
CA ALA A 27 11.33 73.25 -27.44
C ALA A 27 11.75 72.86 -26.00
N ARG A 28 11.09 73.49 -25.02
CA ARG A 28 11.25 73.31 -23.57
C ARG A 28 10.92 71.88 -23.10
N ARG A 29 11.76 71.30 -22.23
CA ARG A 29 11.51 70.01 -21.55
C ARG A 29 10.57 70.17 -20.34
N ARG A 30 9.52 69.34 -20.26
CA ARG A 30 8.67 69.09 -19.07
C ARG A 30 9.05 67.77 -18.39
N PRO A 31 8.79 67.59 -17.07
CA PRO A 31 9.48 66.59 -16.25
C PRO A 31 8.76 65.22 -16.22
N HIS A 32 9.20 64.26 -17.03
CA HIS A 32 8.71 62.86 -16.98
C HIS A 32 9.48 61.98 -15.97
N GLY A 33 9.84 62.52 -14.80
CA GLY A 33 10.82 61.91 -13.90
C GLY A 33 10.28 61.01 -12.78
N LYS A 34 9.00 61.10 -12.40
CA LYS A 34 8.44 60.42 -11.22
C LYS A 34 7.79 59.06 -11.53
N LEU A 35 6.99 58.97 -12.60
CA LEU A 35 6.32 57.71 -12.98
C LEU A 35 7.31 56.66 -13.50
N ARG A 36 8.26 57.05 -14.35
CA ARG A 36 9.36 56.18 -14.81
C ARG A 36 10.19 55.63 -13.66
N ARG A 37 10.46 56.42 -12.61
CA ARG A 37 11.19 55.97 -11.42
C ARG A 37 10.42 54.93 -10.59
N ARG A 38 9.09 55.09 -10.47
CA ARG A 38 8.23 54.11 -9.76
C ARG A 38 8.12 52.79 -10.52
N ILE A 39 7.98 52.84 -11.84
CA ILE A 39 7.94 51.65 -12.70
C ILE A 39 9.30 50.94 -12.69
N ALA A 40 10.41 51.68 -12.77
CA ALA A 40 11.76 51.11 -12.68
C ALA A 40 12.02 50.45 -11.32
N GLY A 41 11.55 51.05 -10.21
CA GLY A 41 11.66 50.46 -8.88
C GLY A 41 10.82 49.19 -8.73
N ALA A 42 9.59 49.16 -9.25
CA ALA A 42 8.74 47.99 -9.22
C ALA A 42 9.31 46.83 -10.07
N LEU A 43 9.86 47.13 -11.25
CA LEU A 43 10.55 46.15 -12.09
C LEU A 43 11.83 45.61 -11.42
N ALA A 44 12.61 46.47 -10.76
CA ALA A 44 13.81 46.02 -10.05
C ALA A 44 13.48 45.10 -8.87
N ILE A 45 12.42 45.40 -8.11
CA ILE A 45 11.93 44.55 -7.02
C ILE A 45 11.36 43.25 -7.60
N GLY A 46 10.57 43.31 -8.67
CA GLY A 46 10.04 42.13 -9.34
C GLY A 46 11.15 41.20 -9.85
N LEU A 47 12.18 41.76 -10.48
CA LEU A 47 13.33 41.00 -10.96
C LEU A 47 14.15 40.42 -9.80
N GLY A 48 14.29 41.15 -8.70
CA GLY A 48 14.93 40.69 -7.47
C GLY A 48 14.17 39.54 -6.79
N LEU A 49 12.84 39.61 -6.74
CA LEU A 49 12.02 38.55 -6.17
C LEU A 49 12.02 37.29 -7.04
N LEU A 50 11.99 37.46 -8.37
CA LEU A 50 12.09 36.35 -9.32
C LEU A 50 13.46 35.68 -9.28
N SER A 51 14.55 36.45 -9.14
CA SER A 51 15.89 35.88 -9.04
C SER A 51 16.10 35.15 -7.71
N VAL A 52 15.57 35.66 -6.59
CA VAL A 52 15.57 34.94 -5.31
C VAL A 52 14.72 33.67 -5.39
N GLY A 53 13.55 33.72 -6.03
CA GLY A 53 12.71 32.54 -6.25
C GLY A 53 13.39 31.48 -7.14
N PHE A 54 14.10 31.91 -8.18
CA PHE A 54 14.84 31.02 -9.07
C PHE A 54 16.07 30.41 -8.38
N LEU A 55 16.83 31.20 -7.63
CA LEU A 55 17.94 30.72 -6.82
C LEU A 55 17.46 29.75 -5.74
N TYR A 56 16.34 30.06 -5.07
CA TYR A 56 15.74 29.14 -4.12
C TYR A 56 15.27 27.86 -4.80
N ALA A 57 14.64 27.90 -5.98
CA ALA A 57 14.25 26.69 -6.69
C ALA A 57 15.45 25.86 -7.19
N ALA A 58 16.55 26.50 -7.59
CA ALA A 58 17.74 25.83 -8.10
C ALA A 58 18.63 25.22 -6.99
N PHE A 59 18.64 25.85 -5.81
CA PHE A 59 19.44 25.42 -4.65
C PHE A 59 18.62 24.81 -3.52
N ALA A 60 17.28 24.82 -3.61
CA ALA A 60 16.45 24.11 -2.65
C ALA A 60 16.78 22.62 -2.75
N PRO A 61 17.02 21.95 -1.62
CA PRO A 61 17.14 20.51 -1.60
C PRO A 61 15.85 19.94 -2.18
N GLN A 62 15.95 19.22 -3.29
CA GLN A 62 14.82 18.46 -3.80
C GLN A 62 14.40 17.50 -2.69
N PRO A 63 13.10 17.45 -2.32
CA PRO A 63 12.64 16.38 -1.44
C PRO A 63 13.01 15.08 -2.13
N GLN A 64 13.83 14.28 -1.47
CA GLN A 64 14.13 12.93 -1.89
C GLN A 64 12.80 12.18 -1.81
N LEU A 65 12.07 12.11 -2.92
CA LEU A 65 11.10 11.05 -3.10
C LEU A 65 11.93 9.77 -3.06
N ALA A 66 11.91 9.10 -1.92
CA ALA A 66 12.60 7.85 -1.73
C ALA A 66 12.03 6.84 -2.74
N GLU A 67 12.72 6.68 -3.87
CA GLU A 67 12.71 5.40 -4.55
C GLU A 67 13.29 4.42 -3.53
N ALA A 68 12.42 3.56 -2.99
CA ALA A 68 12.79 2.56 -2.00
C ALA A 68 13.73 1.53 -2.64
N GLN A 69 15.02 1.86 -2.73
CA GLN A 69 16.03 0.82 -2.62
C GLN A 69 15.80 0.16 -1.26
N PRO A 70 15.53 -1.15 -1.21
CA PRO A 70 15.39 -1.83 0.06
C PRO A 70 16.68 -1.60 0.83
N ASP A 71 16.55 -1.06 2.05
CA ASP A 71 17.68 -0.78 2.92
C ASP A 71 18.53 -2.05 3.02
N ALA A 72 19.78 -1.99 2.56
CA ALA A 72 20.67 -3.15 2.55
C ALA A 72 20.83 -3.75 3.95
N ALA A 73 20.73 -2.92 5.00
CA ALA A 73 20.72 -3.38 6.38
C ALA A 73 19.43 -4.17 6.72
N LEU A 74 18.28 -3.76 6.19
CA LEU A 74 17.00 -4.46 6.38
C LEU A 74 17.00 -5.82 5.69
N ILE A 75 17.50 -5.90 4.44
CA ILE A 75 17.66 -7.18 3.73
C ILE A 75 18.62 -8.10 4.48
N ALA A 76 19.78 -7.59 4.92
CA ALA A 76 20.76 -8.39 5.65
C ALA A 76 20.19 -8.93 6.97
N LYS A 77 19.39 -8.13 7.69
CA LYS A 77 18.66 -8.60 8.87
C LYS A 77 17.64 -9.70 8.52
N GLY A 78 16.91 -9.53 7.42
CA GLY A 78 15.98 -10.53 6.89
C GLY A 78 16.65 -11.85 6.55
N GLU A 79 17.82 -11.79 5.92
CA GLU A 79 18.65 -12.96 5.60
C GLU A 79 19.07 -13.71 6.86
N GLN A 80 19.49 -13.00 7.91
CA GLN A 80 19.84 -13.63 9.20
C GLN A 80 18.64 -14.35 9.82
N LEU A 81 17.46 -13.72 9.82
CA LEU A 81 16.22 -14.33 10.32
C LEU A 81 15.83 -15.58 9.50
N TYR A 82 15.99 -15.50 8.19
CA TYR A 82 15.75 -16.60 7.25
C TYR A 82 16.68 -17.78 7.49
N ASN A 83 17.99 -17.51 7.59
CA ASN A 83 19.02 -18.52 7.83
C ASN A 83 18.83 -19.24 9.16
N ASN A 84 18.30 -18.54 10.17
CA ASN A 84 18.07 -19.13 11.49
C ASN A 84 16.78 -19.94 11.59
N THR A 85 15.75 -19.64 10.78
CA THR A 85 14.39 -20.16 11.01
C THR A 85 13.79 -20.92 9.83
N CYS A 86 14.18 -20.59 8.59
CA CYS A 86 13.45 -20.97 7.38
C CYS A 86 14.27 -21.86 6.43
N ILE A 87 15.60 -21.67 6.41
CA ILE A 87 16.52 -22.27 5.41
C ILE A 87 16.43 -23.80 5.34
N THR A 88 16.16 -24.48 6.45
CA THR A 88 16.14 -25.94 6.52
C THR A 88 15.02 -26.56 5.68
N CYS A 89 13.90 -25.85 5.51
CA CYS A 89 12.77 -26.29 4.71
C CYS A 89 12.69 -25.58 3.35
N HIS A 90 13.17 -24.33 3.26
CA HIS A 90 13.01 -23.52 2.06
C HIS A 90 14.30 -23.32 1.25
N GLY A 91 15.42 -23.88 1.69
CA GLY A 91 16.71 -23.89 0.99
C GLY A 91 17.49 -22.57 1.10
N ALA A 92 18.81 -22.60 0.88
CA ALA A 92 19.65 -21.40 1.00
C ALA A 92 19.32 -20.27 0.00
N ASN A 93 18.70 -20.60 -1.13
CA ASN A 93 18.39 -19.67 -2.22
C ASN A 93 16.88 -19.59 -2.46
N LEU A 94 16.05 -19.82 -1.43
CA LEU A 94 14.58 -19.83 -1.53
C LEU A 94 14.00 -20.92 -2.45
N GLN A 95 14.81 -21.87 -2.91
CA GLN A 95 14.43 -22.83 -3.95
C GLN A 95 13.46 -23.93 -3.46
N GLY A 96 13.24 -24.02 -2.15
CA GLY A 96 12.52 -25.12 -1.54
C GLY A 96 13.41 -26.34 -1.31
N GLU A 97 12.88 -27.30 -0.56
CA GLU A 97 13.52 -28.59 -0.30
C GLU A 97 12.47 -29.69 -0.49
N GLN A 98 12.86 -30.74 -1.21
CA GLN A 98 11.95 -31.84 -1.53
C GLN A 98 11.42 -32.46 -0.24
N ASP A 99 10.11 -32.69 -0.18
CA ASP A 99 9.39 -33.25 0.97
C ASP A 99 9.47 -32.44 2.29
N ARG A 100 10.11 -31.27 2.31
CA ARG A 100 10.18 -30.38 3.49
C ARG A 100 9.45 -29.06 3.31
N GLY A 101 9.69 -28.34 2.23
CA GLY A 101 9.08 -27.03 2.02
C GLY A 101 9.12 -26.59 0.56
N PRO A 102 8.06 -25.90 0.09
CA PRO A 102 8.01 -25.40 -1.27
C PRO A 102 9.02 -24.26 -1.50
N SER A 103 9.27 -23.95 -2.77
CA SER A 103 9.98 -22.75 -3.16
C SER A 103 9.27 -21.48 -2.68
N LEU A 104 10.06 -20.50 -2.24
CA LEU A 104 9.61 -19.15 -1.91
C LEU A 104 9.91 -18.14 -3.04
N ILE A 105 10.35 -18.60 -4.21
CA ILE A 105 10.51 -17.74 -5.39
C ILE A 105 9.12 -17.38 -5.93
N GLY A 106 8.86 -16.08 -6.13
CA GLY A 106 7.60 -15.55 -6.64
C GLY A 106 6.44 -15.49 -5.64
N VAL A 107 6.65 -15.90 -4.38
CA VAL A 107 5.56 -15.90 -3.37
C VAL A 107 5.25 -14.51 -2.83
N GLY A 108 6.24 -13.61 -2.82
CA GLY A 108 6.14 -12.24 -2.29
C GLY A 108 6.21 -12.13 -0.76
N ASP A 109 6.54 -10.93 -0.26
CA ASP A 109 6.51 -10.64 1.17
C ASP A 109 5.09 -10.73 1.76
N ALA A 110 4.04 -10.46 0.98
CA ALA A 110 2.66 -10.56 1.42
C ALA A 110 2.32 -11.98 1.89
N ALA A 111 2.76 -13.01 1.16
CA ALA A 111 2.50 -14.40 1.51
C ALA A 111 3.25 -14.78 2.79
N VAL A 112 4.50 -14.33 2.91
CA VAL A 112 5.33 -14.57 4.09
C VAL A 112 4.75 -13.88 5.31
N TYR A 113 4.36 -12.61 5.19
CA TYR A 113 3.71 -11.85 6.24
C TYR A 113 2.46 -12.58 6.72
N PHE A 114 1.56 -13.00 5.83
CA PHE A 114 0.35 -13.72 6.21
C PHE A 114 0.68 -15.01 6.97
N GLN A 115 1.57 -15.84 6.44
CA GLN A 115 1.85 -17.15 7.03
C GLN A 115 2.57 -17.05 8.36
N VAL A 116 3.54 -16.14 8.49
CA VAL A 116 4.37 -16.00 9.69
C VAL A 116 3.65 -15.19 10.77
N SER A 117 3.03 -14.04 10.44
CA SER A 117 2.32 -13.22 11.42
C SER A 117 1.09 -13.92 12.01
N SER A 118 0.45 -14.81 11.24
CA SER A 118 -0.66 -15.63 11.74
C SER A 118 -0.20 -16.90 12.46
N GLY A 119 1.11 -17.10 12.60
CA GLY A 119 1.71 -18.27 13.25
C GLY A 119 1.51 -19.59 12.51
N ARG A 120 1.01 -19.59 11.27
CA ARG A 120 0.84 -20.81 10.48
C ARG A 120 2.19 -21.40 10.09
N MET A 121 3.13 -20.52 9.73
CA MET A 121 4.53 -20.84 9.52
C MET A 121 5.38 -20.41 10.73
N PRO A 122 6.36 -21.22 11.14
CA PRO A 122 6.70 -22.56 10.62
C PRO A 122 5.63 -23.62 10.93
N MET A 123 5.34 -24.49 9.95
CA MET A 123 4.46 -25.64 10.16
C MET A 123 5.18 -26.74 10.94
N ALA A 124 4.51 -27.33 11.93
CA ALA A 124 5.07 -28.46 12.68
C ALA A 124 4.99 -29.78 11.90
N ARG A 125 4.00 -29.89 11.01
CA ARG A 125 3.68 -31.07 10.19
C ARG A 125 2.87 -30.65 8.97
N GLN A 126 3.03 -31.35 7.85
CA GLN A 126 2.27 -31.12 6.62
C GLN A 126 0.91 -31.81 6.72
N GLU A 127 -0.02 -31.16 7.42
CA GLU A 127 -1.40 -31.62 7.56
C GLU A 127 -2.29 -31.03 6.45
N ALA A 128 -3.54 -31.49 6.35
CA ALA A 128 -4.50 -30.99 5.38
C ALA A 128 -4.68 -29.46 5.45
N GLN A 129 -4.56 -28.86 6.64
CA GLN A 129 -4.73 -27.43 6.90
C GLN A 129 -3.59 -26.90 7.79
N ALA A 130 -3.01 -25.76 7.42
CA ALA A 130 -2.15 -25.00 8.34
C ALA A 130 -3.00 -24.22 9.35
N MET A 131 -2.96 -24.67 10.61
CA MET A 131 -3.70 -24.07 11.72
C MET A 131 -3.06 -22.75 12.15
N ARG A 132 -3.90 -21.75 12.47
CA ARG A 132 -3.46 -20.53 13.16
C ARG A 132 -2.91 -20.94 14.52
N LYS A 133 -1.74 -20.42 14.87
CA LYS A 133 -1.10 -20.58 16.18
C LYS A 133 -0.69 -19.20 16.67
N HIS A 134 -0.28 -19.10 17.93
CA HIS A 134 0.47 -17.92 18.33
C HIS A 134 1.77 -17.88 17.50
N PRO A 135 2.11 -16.75 16.87
CA PRO A 135 3.35 -16.60 16.12
C PRO A 135 4.55 -16.82 17.05
N LEU A 136 5.70 -17.14 16.47
CA LEU A 136 6.94 -17.18 17.24
C LEU A 136 7.17 -15.80 17.87
N PRO A 137 7.66 -15.69 19.12
CA PRO A 137 7.83 -14.40 19.78
C PRO A 137 8.66 -13.39 18.97
N ILE A 138 9.66 -13.87 18.24
CA ILE A 138 10.50 -13.04 17.35
C ILE A 138 9.77 -12.48 16.12
N PHE A 139 8.57 -12.98 15.81
CA PHE A 139 7.72 -12.56 14.70
C PHE A 139 6.31 -12.17 15.17
N ASP A 140 6.12 -11.88 16.46
CA ASP A 140 4.83 -11.47 17.00
C ASP A 140 4.45 -10.07 16.45
N PRO A 141 3.38 -9.94 15.64
CA PRO A 141 2.97 -8.67 15.05
C PRO A 141 2.48 -7.66 16.09
N GLU A 142 2.16 -8.09 17.32
CA GLU A 142 1.79 -7.17 18.40
C GLU A 142 3.03 -6.49 19.01
N SER A 143 4.21 -7.09 18.86
CA SER A 143 5.47 -6.56 19.37
C SER A 143 6.15 -5.64 18.34
N ALA A 144 6.84 -4.59 18.81
CA ALA A 144 7.60 -3.71 17.91
C ALA A 144 8.75 -4.44 17.21
N GLU A 145 9.44 -5.33 17.93
CA GLU A 145 10.53 -6.14 17.38
C GLU A 145 10.02 -7.15 16.35
N GLY A 146 8.93 -7.86 16.66
CA GLY A 146 8.33 -8.83 15.76
C GLY A 146 7.82 -8.21 14.46
N ARG A 147 7.22 -7.01 14.52
CA ARG A 147 6.88 -6.24 13.30
C ARG A 147 8.12 -5.90 12.46
N ALA A 148 9.19 -5.41 13.10
CA ALA A 148 10.44 -5.11 12.40
C ALA A 148 11.09 -6.37 11.81
N ASN A 149 10.95 -7.52 12.46
CA ASN A 149 11.47 -8.80 11.97
C ASN A 149 10.63 -9.35 10.80
N LEU A 150 9.30 -9.21 10.85
CA LEU A 150 8.41 -9.54 9.74
C LEU A 150 8.72 -8.69 8.50
N GLU A 151 8.94 -7.39 8.69
CA GLU A 151 9.32 -6.46 7.62
C GLU A 151 10.68 -6.80 7.03
N ALA A 152 11.69 -7.07 7.86
CA ALA A 152 13.01 -7.49 7.42
C ALA A 152 12.96 -8.81 6.64
N LEU A 153 12.27 -9.82 7.17
CA LEU A 153 12.10 -11.11 6.51
C LEU A 153 11.36 -10.94 5.17
N GLY A 154 10.31 -10.14 5.14
CA GLY A 154 9.59 -9.79 3.92
C GLY A 154 10.49 -9.14 2.87
N ALA A 155 11.27 -8.13 3.25
CA ALA A 155 12.21 -7.44 2.35
C ALA A 155 13.24 -8.39 1.74
N TYR A 156 13.80 -9.33 2.53
CA TYR A 156 14.72 -10.35 2.01
C TYR A 156 14.05 -11.27 0.98
N ILE A 157 12.85 -11.77 1.26
CA ILE A 157 12.11 -12.62 0.32
C ILE A 157 11.70 -11.85 -0.93
N GLN A 158 11.27 -10.59 -0.79
CA GLN A 158 10.89 -9.76 -1.93
C GLN A 158 12.09 -9.46 -2.84
N ALA A 159 13.25 -9.16 -2.26
CA ALA A 159 14.47 -8.84 -3.02
C ALA A 159 15.01 -10.04 -3.82
N ASN A 160 14.87 -11.27 -3.30
CA ASN A 160 15.42 -12.48 -3.90
C ASN A 160 14.41 -13.28 -4.73
N GLY A 161 13.13 -13.30 -4.31
CA GLY A 161 12.08 -14.09 -4.92
C GLY A 161 11.04 -13.29 -5.71
N GLY A 162 10.80 -12.03 -5.34
CA GLY A 162 9.71 -11.23 -5.88
C GLY A 162 8.31 -11.77 -5.58
N GLY A 163 7.28 -11.07 -6.06
CA GLY A 163 5.87 -11.44 -5.88
C GLY A 163 5.01 -10.29 -5.31
N PRO A 164 3.78 -10.59 -4.86
CA PRO A 164 2.86 -9.62 -4.27
C PRO A 164 3.43 -8.95 -3.02
N VAL A 165 3.19 -7.64 -2.88
CA VAL A 165 3.76 -6.80 -1.82
C VAL A 165 2.82 -6.57 -0.63
N THR A 166 3.33 -6.57 0.59
CA THR A 166 2.54 -6.12 1.76
C THR A 166 2.08 -4.66 1.59
N PRO A 167 0.89 -4.29 2.09
CA PRO A 167 0.45 -2.90 2.01
C PRO A 167 1.29 -2.00 2.93
N VAL A 168 1.47 -0.75 2.51
CA VAL A 168 2.20 0.27 3.29
C VAL A 168 1.39 0.69 4.52
N GLU A 169 0.07 0.79 4.36
CA GLU A 169 -0.88 1.10 5.43
C GLU A 169 -1.04 -0.09 6.38
N ARG A 170 -1.36 0.21 7.64
CA ARG A 170 -1.47 -0.76 8.73
C ARG A 170 -2.66 -0.43 9.65
N GLY A 171 -3.15 -1.45 10.35
CA GLY A 171 -4.26 -1.33 11.29
C GLY A 171 -5.51 -0.70 10.67
N GLU A 172 -6.11 0.25 11.37
CA GLU A 172 -7.38 0.88 10.94
C GLU A 172 -7.26 1.67 9.63
N ALA A 173 -6.05 2.09 9.23
CA ALA A 173 -5.84 2.77 7.95
C ALA A 173 -6.13 1.86 6.74
N LEU A 174 -6.12 0.53 6.93
CA LEU A 174 -6.51 -0.44 5.90
C LEU A 174 -8.03 -0.68 5.84
N ARG A 175 -8.82 0.00 6.67
CA ARG A 175 -10.28 -0.05 6.60
C ARG A 175 -10.76 1.04 5.65
N GLY A 176 -11.35 0.62 4.53
CA GLY A 176 -11.94 1.52 3.56
C GLY A 176 -13.16 2.25 4.12
N GLU A 177 -13.58 3.29 3.41
CA GLU A 177 -14.67 4.18 3.85
C GLU A 177 -16.06 3.62 3.51
N ASP A 178 -16.18 2.61 2.63
CA ASP A 178 -17.46 2.04 2.18
C ASP A 178 -17.62 0.56 2.57
N PRO A 179 -18.01 0.26 3.83
CA PRO A 179 -18.33 -1.10 4.25
C PRO A 179 -19.58 -1.68 3.53
N GLY A 180 -20.41 -0.85 2.90
CA GLY A 180 -21.57 -1.29 2.12
C GLY A 180 -21.17 -1.93 0.79
N ARG A 181 -20.26 -1.27 0.05
CA ARG A 181 -19.59 -1.84 -1.12
C ARG A 181 -18.77 -3.06 -0.73
N GLY A 182 -17.99 -2.96 0.36
CA GLY A 182 -17.23 -4.07 0.93
C GLY A 182 -18.07 -5.31 1.21
N GLY A 183 -19.24 -5.14 1.81
CA GLY A 183 -20.17 -6.23 2.07
C GLY A 183 -20.74 -6.87 0.81
N THR A 184 -20.98 -6.08 -0.24
CA THR A 184 -21.41 -6.60 -1.54
C THR A 184 -20.32 -7.45 -2.18
N LEU A 185 -19.09 -6.93 -2.23
CA LEU A 185 -17.93 -7.67 -2.75
C LEU A 185 -17.66 -8.95 -1.96
N TYR A 186 -17.72 -8.88 -0.62
CA TYR A 186 -17.52 -10.04 0.24
C TYR A 186 -18.58 -11.13 0.01
N ARG A 187 -19.86 -10.76 -0.12
CA ARG A 187 -20.93 -11.73 -0.39
C ARG A 187 -20.79 -12.41 -1.74
N LEU A 188 -20.29 -11.69 -2.74
CA LEU A 188 -20.08 -12.22 -4.09
C LEU A 188 -18.85 -13.13 -4.20
N ASN A 189 -17.79 -12.84 -3.44
CA ASN A 189 -16.49 -13.48 -3.63
C ASN A 189 -16.03 -14.40 -2.49
N CYS A 190 -16.49 -14.17 -1.26
CA CYS A 190 -15.89 -14.76 -0.05
C CYS A 190 -16.89 -15.56 0.80
N ALA A 191 -18.15 -15.12 0.87
CA ALA A 191 -19.15 -15.66 1.80
C ALA A 191 -19.51 -17.13 1.53
N SER A 192 -19.31 -17.63 0.30
CA SER A 192 -19.50 -19.05 -0.03
C SER A 192 -18.61 -19.98 0.78
N CYS A 193 -17.44 -19.52 1.19
CA CYS A 193 -16.48 -20.27 2.00
C CYS A 193 -16.49 -19.78 3.46
N HIS A 194 -16.45 -18.47 3.67
CA HIS A 194 -16.26 -17.88 5.01
C HIS A 194 -17.57 -17.55 5.75
N ASN A 195 -18.74 -17.85 5.16
CA ASN A 195 -20.06 -17.44 5.65
C ASN A 195 -20.24 -15.89 5.62
N PHE A 196 -21.48 -15.41 5.73
CA PHE A 196 -21.84 -14.00 5.61
C PHE A 196 -21.15 -13.09 6.64
N THR A 197 -20.96 -13.60 7.86
CA THR A 197 -20.32 -12.88 8.97
C THR A 197 -18.85 -13.24 9.16
N GLY A 198 -18.27 -14.09 8.30
CA GLY A 198 -16.87 -14.47 8.42
C GLY A 198 -16.57 -15.53 9.47
N VAL A 199 -17.57 -16.30 9.93
CA VAL A 199 -17.41 -17.37 10.93
C VAL A 199 -16.73 -18.63 10.38
N GLY A 200 -16.59 -18.75 9.06
CA GLY A 200 -15.94 -19.88 8.40
C GLY A 200 -16.89 -20.98 7.94
N GLY A 201 -16.33 -22.04 7.35
CA GLY A 201 -17.08 -23.13 6.74
C GLY A 201 -16.20 -24.34 6.42
N ALA A 202 -16.81 -25.53 6.42
CA ALA A 202 -16.09 -26.77 6.10
C ALA A 202 -15.86 -26.90 4.58
N LEU A 203 -14.66 -27.35 4.19
CA LEU A 203 -14.29 -27.68 2.81
C LEU A 203 -14.01 -29.19 2.69
N SER A 204 -13.79 -29.66 1.46
CA SER A 204 -13.43 -31.05 1.19
C SER A 204 -12.05 -31.43 1.78
N SER A 205 -11.84 -32.74 1.96
CA SER A 205 -10.54 -33.31 2.36
C SER A 205 -9.99 -32.80 3.69
N GLY A 206 -10.88 -32.53 4.66
CA GLY A 206 -10.49 -32.07 6.00
C GLY A 206 -10.00 -30.62 6.07
N LYS A 207 -10.13 -29.87 4.98
CA LYS A 207 -9.82 -28.43 4.95
C LYS A 207 -11.02 -27.61 5.40
N PHE A 208 -10.79 -26.36 5.76
CA PHE A 208 -11.86 -25.44 6.13
C PHE A 208 -11.46 -23.98 5.90
N ALA A 209 -12.47 -23.13 5.70
CA ALA A 209 -12.33 -21.70 5.71
C ALA A 209 -12.36 -21.23 7.18
N PRO A 210 -11.27 -20.63 7.69
CA PRO A 210 -11.21 -20.21 9.09
C PRO A 210 -12.12 -19.01 9.37
N ALA A 211 -12.48 -18.86 10.65
CA ALA A 211 -13.10 -17.63 11.13
C ALA A 211 -12.16 -16.42 10.95
N LEU A 212 -12.73 -15.30 10.53
CA LEU A 212 -12.01 -14.07 10.17
C LEU A 212 -11.83 -13.11 11.35
N ALA A 213 -12.65 -13.22 12.41
CA ALA A 213 -12.61 -12.33 13.56
C ALA A 213 -11.21 -12.15 14.20
N PRO A 214 -10.37 -13.21 14.35
CA PRO A 214 -9.04 -13.06 14.96
C PRO A 214 -7.98 -12.47 14.02
N ALA A 215 -8.28 -12.23 12.74
CA ALA A 215 -7.31 -11.77 11.76
C ALA A 215 -7.13 -10.25 11.84
N SER A 216 -5.89 -9.76 11.77
CA SER A 216 -5.61 -8.34 11.60
C SER A 216 -5.97 -7.88 10.19
N GLU A 217 -6.08 -6.56 10.00
CA GLU A 217 -6.38 -5.93 8.73
C GLU A 217 -5.34 -6.30 7.66
N GLU A 218 -4.05 -6.27 8.03
CA GLU A 218 -2.95 -6.68 7.16
C GLU A 218 -3.05 -8.17 6.80
N GLN A 219 -3.43 -9.02 7.76
CA GLN A 219 -3.62 -10.45 7.52
C GLN A 219 -4.76 -10.70 6.54
N ILE A 220 -5.86 -9.95 6.64
CA ILE A 220 -6.99 -10.08 5.71
C ILE A 220 -6.57 -9.58 4.32
N TYR A 221 -5.89 -8.44 4.23
CA TYR A 221 -5.40 -7.89 2.95
C TYR A 221 -4.46 -8.86 2.24
N THR A 222 -3.44 -9.32 2.96
CA THR A 222 -2.43 -10.24 2.42
C THR A 222 -3.00 -11.62 2.10
N ALA A 223 -4.01 -12.10 2.86
CA ALA A 223 -4.74 -13.31 2.50
C ALA A 223 -5.48 -13.19 1.16
N MET A 224 -6.21 -12.08 0.95
CA MET A 224 -6.89 -11.84 -0.33
C MET A 224 -5.89 -11.79 -1.49
N GLN A 225 -4.77 -11.10 -1.31
CA GLN A 225 -3.78 -10.92 -2.37
C GLN A 225 -3.02 -12.21 -2.71
N THR A 226 -2.75 -13.06 -1.72
CA THR A 226 -1.85 -14.23 -1.87
C THR A 226 -2.57 -15.55 -2.02
N GLY A 227 -3.87 -15.62 -1.68
CA GLY A 227 -4.69 -16.83 -1.81
C GLY A 227 -4.10 -18.02 -1.05
N PRO A 228 -4.07 -18.01 0.30
CA PRO A 228 -3.48 -19.08 1.07
C PRO A 228 -4.27 -20.39 0.94
N GLN A 229 -3.54 -21.50 0.76
CA GLN A 229 -4.09 -22.85 0.64
C GLN A 229 -5.10 -22.99 -0.51
N ASN A 230 -6.38 -23.25 -0.21
CA ASN A 230 -7.45 -23.38 -1.21
C ASN A 230 -8.13 -22.05 -1.56
N MET A 231 -7.76 -20.95 -0.90
CA MET A 231 -8.35 -19.65 -1.16
C MET A 231 -7.82 -19.11 -2.51
N PRO A 232 -8.69 -18.66 -3.43
CA PRO A 232 -8.24 -18.06 -4.69
C PRO A 232 -7.48 -16.75 -4.44
N ARG A 233 -6.60 -16.40 -5.38
CA ARG A 233 -5.85 -15.13 -5.36
C ARG A 233 -6.67 -14.01 -5.95
N PHE A 234 -6.93 -12.97 -5.16
CA PHE A 234 -7.56 -11.73 -5.61
C PHE A 234 -6.47 -10.68 -5.85
N SER A 235 -5.87 -10.75 -7.05
CA SER A 235 -4.89 -9.74 -7.50
C SER A 235 -5.53 -8.35 -7.65
N ASP A 236 -4.72 -7.32 -7.82
CA ASP A 236 -5.21 -5.95 -8.02
C ASP A 236 -5.99 -5.76 -9.33
N GLN A 237 -5.96 -6.75 -10.22
CA GLN A 237 -6.80 -6.80 -11.43
C GLN A 237 -8.21 -7.34 -11.15
N GLN A 238 -8.39 -8.11 -10.08
CA GLN A 238 -9.69 -8.69 -9.71
C GLN A 238 -10.38 -7.88 -8.61
N LEU A 239 -9.62 -7.43 -7.61
CA LEU A 239 -10.08 -6.49 -6.59
C LEU A 239 -8.98 -5.45 -6.41
N THR A 240 -9.28 -4.19 -6.68
CA THR A 240 -8.37 -3.07 -6.46
C THR A 240 -8.01 -2.92 -4.98
N SER A 241 -6.96 -2.15 -4.66
CA SER A 241 -6.58 -1.93 -3.26
C SER A 241 -7.70 -1.30 -2.44
N GLU A 242 -8.44 -0.36 -3.02
CA GLU A 242 -9.59 0.31 -2.38
C GLU A 242 -10.72 -0.69 -2.10
N GLU A 243 -11.06 -1.54 -3.08
CA GLU A 243 -12.08 -2.59 -2.91
C GLU A 243 -11.69 -3.60 -1.83
N LYS A 244 -10.40 -3.94 -1.72
CA LYS A 244 -9.88 -4.78 -0.63
C LYS A 244 -10.03 -4.10 0.73
N GLN A 245 -9.71 -2.81 0.83
CA GLN A 245 -9.87 -2.04 2.07
C GLN A 245 -11.34 -1.97 2.50
N ASP A 246 -12.27 -1.82 1.56
CA ASP A 246 -13.71 -1.86 1.86
C ASP A 246 -14.17 -3.24 2.34
N VAL A 247 -13.68 -4.32 1.72
CA VAL A 247 -13.94 -5.69 2.20
C VAL A 247 -13.43 -5.86 3.63
N ILE A 248 -12.26 -5.31 3.97
CA ILE A 248 -11.72 -5.31 5.34
C ILE A 248 -12.64 -4.53 6.29
N ALA A 249 -13.10 -3.34 5.89
CA ALA A 249 -14.04 -2.53 6.67
C ALA A 249 -15.34 -3.29 6.94
N TYR A 250 -15.86 -4.01 5.94
CA TYR A 250 -17.03 -4.88 6.12
C TYR A 250 -16.74 -6.01 7.12
N ILE A 251 -15.68 -6.79 6.93
CA ILE A 251 -15.32 -7.92 7.82
C ILE A 251 -15.16 -7.45 9.26
N LYS A 252 -14.55 -6.28 9.49
CA LYS A 252 -14.38 -5.72 10.84
C LYS A 252 -15.70 -5.20 11.42
N SER A 253 -16.59 -4.65 10.61
CA SER A 253 -17.89 -4.18 11.09
C SER A 253 -18.83 -5.31 11.53
N VAL A 254 -18.78 -6.48 10.88
CA VAL A 254 -19.63 -7.64 11.24
C VAL A 254 -19.05 -8.51 12.36
N ASN A 255 -17.75 -8.44 12.63
CA ASN A 255 -17.11 -9.20 13.71
C ASN A 255 -17.11 -8.48 15.08
N ASN A 256 -17.28 -7.15 15.09
CA ASN A 256 -17.23 -6.35 16.32
C ASN A 256 -18.58 -6.30 17.08
N THR A 257 -19.25 -7.44 17.26
CA THR A 257 -20.47 -7.58 18.10
C THR A 257 -21.64 -6.67 17.73
N ASN A 258 -21.83 -6.41 16.44
CA ASN A 258 -23.01 -5.70 15.92
C ASN A 258 -24.16 -6.68 15.65
N ASP A 259 -24.71 -7.28 16.71
CA ASP A 259 -25.82 -8.24 16.62
C ASP A 259 -27.16 -7.58 16.99
N PRO A 260 -27.86 -6.93 16.03
CA PRO A 260 -29.16 -6.35 16.31
C PRO A 260 -30.16 -7.46 16.61
N GLY A 261 -30.76 -7.44 17.80
CA GLY A 261 -31.85 -8.36 18.18
C GLY A 261 -31.47 -9.47 19.15
N GLY A 262 -30.24 -9.53 19.64
CA GLY A 262 -29.82 -10.45 20.71
C GLY A 262 -28.58 -11.25 20.37
N ASN A 263 -28.47 -12.48 20.90
CA ASN A 263 -27.30 -13.33 20.70
C ASN A 263 -27.30 -13.93 19.28
N ALA A 264 -26.19 -13.79 18.55
CA ALA A 264 -26.01 -14.31 17.20
C ALA A 264 -26.00 -15.85 17.06
N LEU A 265 -26.02 -16.61 18.16
CA LEU A 265 -25.97 -18.08 18.17
C LEU A 265 -24.89 -18.64 17.22
N LEU A 266 -23.64 -18.20 17.43
CA LEU A 266 -22.46 -18.52 16.62
C LEU A 266 -22.43 -17.93 15.20
N GLY A 267 -23.44 -17.16 14.78
CA GLY A 267 -23.49 -16.51 13.46
C GLY A 267 -23.64 -17.47 12.28
N LEU A 268 -24.04 -18.73 12.54
CA LEU A 268 -24.24 -19.77 11.54
C LEU A 268 -25.65 -19.76 10.91
N GLY A 269 -26.52 -18.86 11.36
CA GLY A 269 -27.88 -18.67 10.85
C GLY A 269 -28.83 -19.81 11.23
N PRO A 270 -29.71 -20.25 10.32
CA PRO A 270 -30.91 -21.04 10.64
C PRO A 270 -30.59 -22.40 11.26
N THR A 271 -29.41 -22.96 11.00
CA THR A 271 -29.01 -24.25 11.57
C THR A 271 -28.79 -24.16 13.08
N ALA A 272 -28.04 -23.15 13.54
CA ALA A 272 -27.77 -22.97 14.96
C ALA A 272 -29.03 -22.51 15.71
N GLU A 273 -29.81 -21.61 15.09
CA GLU A 273 -31.11 -21.17 15.60
C GLU A 273 -32.09 -22.35 15.74
N GLY A 274 -32.15 -23.24 14.74
CA GLY A 274 -33.00 -24.43 14.76
C GLY A 274 -32.64 -25.40 15.87
N ILE A 275 -31.34 -25.66 16.09
CA ILE A 275 -30.88 -26.49 17.21
C ILE A 275 -31.24 -25.83 18.54
N PHE A 276 -31.07 -24.52 18.68
CA PHE A 276 -31.44 -23.80 19.89
C PHE A 276 -32.95 -23.89 20.17
N ILE A 277 -33.79 -23.63 19.16
CA ILE A 277 -35.25 -23.76 19.30
C ILE A 277 -35.62 -25.19 19.69
N PHE A 278 -35.05 -26.20 19.04
CA PHE A 278 -35.39 -27.58 19.31
C PHE A 278 -34.92 -28.06 20.69
N THR A 279 -33.71 -27.68 21.11
CA THR A 279 -33.13 -28.20 22.37
C THR A 279 -33.54 -27.38 23.60
N VAL A 280 -33.68 -26.06 23.48
CA VAL A 280 -33.97 -25.17 24.60
C VAL A 280 -35.45 -24.82 24.63
N VAL A 281 -35.99 -24.28 23.53
CA VAL A 281 -37.37 -23.79 23.50
C VAL A 281 -38.36 -24.96 23.57
N MET A 282 -38.20 -25.97 22.73
CA MET A 282 -39.12 -27.12 22.71
C MET A 282 -39.04 -27.92 24.01
N SER A 283 -37.85 -28.20 24.53
CA SER A 283 -37.70 -28.89 25.83
C SER A 283 -38.32 -28.08 26.98
N GLY A 284 -38.17 -26.76 26.98
CA GLY A 284 -38.79 -25.87 27.96
C GLY A 284 -40.31 -25.91 27.88
N LEU A 285 -40.88 -25.86 26.67
CA LEU A 285 -42.33 -25.95 26.45
C LEU A 285 -42.89 -27.32 26.87
N VAL A 286 -42.21 -28.42 26.52
CA VAL A 286 -42.61 -29.77 26.94
C VAL A 286 -42.53 -29.92 28.46
N GLY A 287 -41.45 -29.44 29.09
CA GLY A 287 -41.32 -29.45 30.55
C GLY A 287 -42.42 -28.65 31.24
N PHE A 288 -42.76 -27.48 30.71
CA PHE A 288 -43.85 -26.65 31.23
C PHE A 288 -45.23 -27.32 31.06
N ALA A 289 -45.47 -27.97 29.92
CA ALA A 289 -46.70 -28.71 29.67
C ALA A 289 -46.86 -29.90 30.63
N ILE A 290 -45.78 -30.66 30.88
CA ILE A 290 -45.77 -31.75 31.86
C ILE A 290 -46.02 -31.20 33.27
N TRP A 291 -45.41 -30.07 33.64
CA TRP A 291 -45.62 -29.44 34.93
C TRP A 291 -47.08 -29.00 35.15
N LEU A 292 -47.71 -28.38 34.13
CA LEU A 292 -49.13 -28.03 34.18
C LEU A 292 -50.01 -29.26 34.31
N GLY A 293 -49.76 -30.30 33.50
CA GLY A 293 -50.53 -31.54 33.54
C GLY A 293 -50.36 -32.35 34.84
N ALA A 294 -49.22 -32.23 35.53
CA ALA A 294 -49.00 -32.86 36.83
C ALA A 294 -49.68 -32.12 38.00
N LYS A 295 -50.13 -30.87 37.78
CA LYS A 295 -50.75 -30.00 38.80
C LYS A 295 -52.28 -29.90 38.67
N SER A 296 -52.85 -30.38 37.57
CA SER A 296 -54.28 -30.57 37.30
C SER A 296 -54.75 -31.94 37.74
#